data_AF-A0A947TH47-F1
#
_entry.id   AF-A0A947TH47-F1
#
_cell.length_a   1.000
_cell.length_b   1.000
_cell.length_c   1.000
_cell.angle_alpha   90.00
_cell.angle_beta   90.00
_cell.angle_gamma   90.00
#
_symmetry.space_group_name_H-M   'P 1'
#
loop_
_entity.id
_entity.type
_entity.pdbx_description
1 polymer ?
#
loop_
_entity_poly.entity_id
_entity_poly.type
_entity_poly.pdbx_seq_one_letter_code
_entity_poly.pdbx_strand_id
1 'polypeptide(L)'
;MNQEILTPVLDWLDLIGIGIFALTGALVAAREQQTFVTMGFFALVTGVGGGTVRDLLIGAPVFWIGHPWVAAVCLGTALLTWFTPTRWWDGKLLDFADGLGLTA
;
A
#
# COMPACT_ATOMS: atom_id res chain seq x y z
N MET A 1 -22.08 -1.14 -20.26
CA MET A 1 -20.64 -0.94 -19.99
C MET A 1 -20.03 -2.32 -19.84
N ASN A 2 -19.09 -2.71 -20.70
CA ASN A 2 -18.64 -4.12 -20.80
C ASN A 2 -17.90 -4.55 -19.52
N GLN A 3 -18.57 -5.38 -18.69
CA GLN A 3 -17.99 -5.88 -17.44
C GLN A 3 -16.74 -6.74 -17.66
N GLU A 4 -16.58 -7.31 -18.86
CA GLU A 4 -15.40 -8.08 -19.29
C GLU A 4 -14.07 -7.29 -19.27
N ILE A 5 -14.11 -5.95 -19.35
CA ILE A 5 -12.90 -5.10 -19.43
C ILE A 5 -12.64 -4.35 -18.12
N LEU A 6 -13.70 -4.00 -17.38
CA LEU A 6 -13.58 -3.18 -16.18
C LEU A 6 -12.99 -3.93 -14.99
N THR A 7 -13.34 -5.21 -14.83
CA THR A 7 -12.86 -6.03 -13.71
C THR A 7 -11.33 -6.15 -13.67
N PRO A 8 -10.61 -6.54 -14.74
CA PRO A 8 -9.16 -6.64 -14.67
C PRO A 8 -8.48 -5.29 -14.45
N VAL A 9 -9.02 -4.20 -15.03
CA VAL A 9 -8.43 -2.86 -14.86
C VAL A 9 -8.57 -2.37 -13.42
N LEU A 10 -9.74 -2.57 -12.80
CA LEU A 10 -9.94 -2.22 -11.39
C LEU A 10 -9.01 -3.03 -10.47
N ASP A 11 -8.88 -4.34 -10.70
CA ASP A 11 -8.01 -5.19 -9.88
C ASP A 11 -6.55 -4.72 -9.91
N TRP A 12 -6.06 -4.31 -11.09
CA TRP A 12 -4.72 -3.74 -11.23
C TRP A 12 -4.57 -2.39 -10.52
N LEU A 13 -5.57 -1.52 -10.64
CA LEU A 13 -5.55 -0.20 -9.98
C LEU A 13 -5.56 -0.34 -8.45
N ASP A 14 -6.38 -1.24 -7.90
CA ASP A 14 -6.41 -1.53 -6.47
C ASP A 14 -5.03 -2.04 -5.99
N LEU A 15 -4.41 -2.97 -6.73
CA LEU A 15 -3.12 -3.54 -6.37
C LEU A 15 -1.98 -2.49 -6.40
N ILE A 16 -2.02 -1.60 -7.39
CA ILE A 16 -1.10 -0.46 -7.50
C ILE A 16 -1.33 0.53 -6.35
N GLY A 17 -2.58 0.89 -6.06
CA GLY A 17 -2.92 1.80 -4.96
C GLY A 17 -2.45 1.28 -3.61
N ILE A 18 -2.72 0.00 -3.31
CA ILE A 18 -2.24 -0.68 -2.10
C ILE A 18 -0.70 -0.63 -2.03
N GLY A 19 -0.02 -0.92 -3.14
CA GLY A 19 1.44 -0.89 -3.21
C GLY A 19 2.03 0.50 -2.92
N ILE A 20 1.44 1.55 -3.49
CA ILE A 20 1.86 2.95 -3.28
C ILE A 20 1.65 3.35 -1.82
N PHE A 21 0.47 3.10 -1.25
CA PHE A 21 0.21 3.41 0.16
C PHE A 21 1.10 2.60 1.12
N ALA A 22 1.33 1.32 0.82
CA ALA A 22 2.23 0.49 1.61
C ALA A 22 3.68 1.00 1.55
N LEU A 23 4.13 1.47 0.39
CA LEU A 23 5.43 2.12 0.24
C LEU A 23 5.53 3.37 1.14
N THR A 24 4.52 4.24 1.17
CA THR A 24 4.49 5.41 2.07
C THR A 24 4.67 5.00 3.53
N GLY A 25 3.90 4.02 4.00
CA GLY A 25 4.02 3.51 5.38
C GLY A 25 5.40 2.93 5.68
N ALA A 26 5.97 2.15 4.75
CA ALA A 26 7.31 1.61 4.88
C ALA A 26 8.38 2.72 4.96
N LEU A 27 8.26 3.76 4.14
CA LEU A 27 9.19 4.89 4.10
C LEU A 27 9.14 5.72 5.38
N VAL A 28 7.96 5.93 5.96
CA VAL A 28 7.83 6.59 7.27
C VAL A 28 8.60 5.82 8.34
N ALA A 29 8.44 4.49 8.40
CA ALA A 29 9.19 3.66 9.34
C ALA A 29 10.70 3.65 9.07
N ALA A 30 11.12 3.68 7.79
CA ALA A 30 12.53 3.76 7.39
C ALA A 30 13.19 5.06 7.86
N ARG A 31 12.49 6.19 7.74
CA ARG A 31 12.98 7.52 8.16
C ARG A 31 13.18 7.61 9.66
N GLU A 32 12.30 6.99 10.43
CA GLU A 32 12.39 6.89 11.89
C GLU A 32 13.37 5.79 12.36
N GLN A 33 14.19 5.24 11.45
CA GLN A 33 15.20 4.19 11.70
C GLN A 33 14.63 2.98 12.46
N GLN A 34 13.38 2.63 12.18
CA GLN A 34 12.70 1.54 12.86
C GLN A 34 13.12 0.16 12.32
N THR A 35 12.78 -0.89 13.07
CA THR A 35 13.02 -2.28 12.66
C THR A 35 12.18 -2.69 11.44
N PHE A 36 12.62 -3.73 10.73
CA PHE A 36 11.86 -4.31 9.62
C PHE A 36 10.42 -4.72 10.02
N VAL A 37 10.22 -5.19 11.25
CA VAL A 37 8.89 -5.56 11.76
C VAL A 37 7.97 -4.34 11.80
N THR A 38 8.46 -3.22 12.34
CA THR A 38 7.73 -1.96 12.37
C THR A 38 7.46 -1.45 10.95
N MET A 39 8.43 -1.58 10.05
CA MET A 39 8.26 -1.21 8.64
C MET A 39 7.16 -2.02 7.95
N GLY A 40 7.15 -3.34 8.12
CA GLY A 40 6.10 -4.20 7.58
C GLY A 40 4.72 -3.89 8.17
N PHE A 41 4.66 -3.57 9.46
CA PHE A 41 3.42 -3.15 10.12
C PHE A 41 2.86 -1.85 9.52
N PHE A 42 3.66 -0.80 9.41
CA PHE A 42 3.21 0.46 8.82
C PHE A 42 2.89 0.32 7.33
N ALA A 43 3.65 -0.48 6.58
CA ALA A 43 3.33 -0.78 5.19
C ALA A 43 1.95 -1.45 5.06
N LEU A 44 1.66 -2.44 5.92
CA LEU A 44 0.39 -3.15 5.90
C LEU A 44 -0.76 -2.23 6.31
N VAL A 45 -0.65 -1.52 7.44
CA VAL A 45 -1.71 -0.65 7.97
C VAL A 45 -2.02 0.50 7.00
N THR A 46 -1.00 1.15 6.44
CA THR A 46 -1.22 2.23 5.47
C THR A 46 -1.78 1.71 4.15
N GLY A 47 -1.27 0.58 3.65
CA GLY A 47 -1.72 -0.04 2.41
C GLY A 47 -3.19 -0.50 2.43
N VAL A 48 -3.64 -1.14 3.53
CA VAL A 48 -5.01 -1.66 3.63
C VAL A 48 -5.97 -0.70 4.34
N GLY A 49 -5.47 0.32 5.02
CA GLY A 49 -6.26 1.19 5.89
C GLY A 49 -7.39 1.91 5.17
N GLY A 50 -7.10 2.53 4.03
CA GLY A 50 -8.11 3.25 3.23
C GLY A 50 -9.23 2.33 2.73
N GLY A 51 -8.87 1.18 2.14
CA GLY A 51 -9.83 0.17 1.68
C GLY A 51 -10.65 -0.42 2.82
N THR A 52 -10.02 -0.67 3.98
CA THR A 52 -10.73 -1.15 5.17
C THR A 52 -11.76 -0.13 5.66
N VAL A 53 -11.40 1.15 5.74
CA VAL A 53 -12.35 2.21 6.13
C VAL A 53 -13.49 2.32 5.11
N ARG A 54 -13.18 2.31 3.80
CA ARG A 54 -14.19 2.29 2.73
C ARG A 54 -15.17 1.13 2.92
N ASP A 55 -14.66 -0.08 3.10
CA ASP A 55 -15.49 -1.29 3.21
C ASP A 55 -16.39 -1.24 4.45
N LEU A 56 -15.87 -0.76 5.59
CA LEU A 56 -16.67 -0.59 6.81
C LEU A 56 -17.78 0.47 6.65
N LEU A 57 -17.50 1.57 5.94
CA LEU A 57 -18.49 2.64 5.71
C LEU A 57 -19.65 2.19 4.80
N ILE A 58 -19.38 1.29 3.85
CA ILE A 58 -20.40 0.74 2.94
C ILE A 58 -21.02 -0.58 3.43
N GLY A 59 -20.59 -1.09 4.58
CA GLY A 59 -21.07 -2.37 5.14
C GLY A 59 -20.59 -3.60 4.37
N ALA A 60 -19.49 -3.50 3.63
CA ALA A 60 -18.87 -4.61 2.91
C ALA A 60 -17.88 -5.38 3.80
N PRO A 61 -17.64 -6.68 3.53
CA PRO A 61 -16.56 -7.41 4.18
C PRO A 61 -15.20 -6.81 3.81
N VAL A 62 -14.31 -6.70 4.79
CA VAL A 62 -12.96 -6.14 4.61
C VAL A 62 -12.17 -6.98 3.59
N PHE A 63 -11.80 -6.35 2.47
CA PHE A 63 -11.29 -7.03 1.27
C PHE A 63 -10.07 -7.94 1.51
N TRP A 64 -9.12 -7.51 2.34
CA TRP A 64 -7.84 -8.19 2.54
C TRP A 64 -7.92 -9.40 3.48
N ILE A 65 -9.03 -9.57 4.22
CA ILE A 65 -9.28 -10.75 5.05
C ILE A 65 -9.53 -11.99 4.17
N GLY A 66 -10.23 -11.80 3.04
CA GLY A 66 -10.48 -12.88 2.08
C GLY A 66 -9.29 -13.19 1.17
N HIS A 67 -8.30 -12.28 1.10
CA HIS A 67 -7.27 -12.27 0.08
C HIS A 67 -5.87 -12.06 0.68
N PRO A 68 -5.18 -13.14 1.10
CA PRO A 68 -3.87 -13.03 1.76
C PRO A 68 -2.77 -12.46 0.87
N TRP A 69 -2.97 -12.41 -0.45
CA TRP A 69 -2.03 -11.80 -1.39
C TRP A 69 -1.85 -10.29 -1.14
N VAL A 70 -2.86 -9.61 -0.59
CA VAL A 70 -2.78 -8.17 -0.26
C VAL A 70 -1.69 -7.92 0.78
N ALA A 71 -1.68 -8.74 1.84
CA ALA A 71 -0.64 -8.66 2.87
C ALA A 71 0.75 -8.99 2.29
N ALA A 72 0.83 -9.94 1.35
CA ALA A 72 2.08 -10.26 0.66
C ALA A 72 2.60 -9.09 -0.20
N VAL A 73 1.70 -8.32 -0.84
CA VAL A 73 2.08 -7.08 -1.56
C VAL A 73 2.64 -6.05 -0.58
N CYS A 74 1.97 -5.77 0.54
CA CYS A 74 2.46 -4.81 1.55
C CYS A 74 3.79 -5.23 2.19
N LEU A 75 3.98 -6.52 2.46
CA LEU A 75 5.24 -7.03 2.98
C LEU A 75 6.33 -7.04 1.91
N GLY A 76 5.97 -7.32 0.66
CA GLY A 76 6.85 -7.23 -0.49
C GLY A 76 7.35 -5.80 -0.71
N THR A 77 6.48 -4.79 -0.61
CA THR A 77 6.90 -3.39 -0.69
C THR A 77 7.79 -3.00 0.49
N ALA A 78 7.46 -3.43 1.72
CA ALA A 78 8.34 -3.21 2.87
C ALA A 78 9.73 -3.85 2.68
N LEU A 79 9.79 -5.07 2.12
CA LEU A 79 11.05 -5.77 1.82
C LEU A 79 11.87 -5.03 0.76
N LEU A 80 11.22 -4.57 -0.31
CA LEU A 80 11.87 -3.77 -1.35
C LEU A 80 12.44 -2.47 -0.77
N THR A 81 11.66 -1.78 0.06
CA THR A 81 12.11 -0.56 0.76
C THR A 81 13.29 -0.84 1.68
N TRP A 82 13.27 -1.95 2.42
CA TRP A 82 14.34 -2.33 3.34
C TRP A 82 15.68 -2.58 2.65
N PHE A 83 15.68 -3.25 1.51
CA PHE A 83 16.92 -3.52 0.74
C PHE A 83 17.38 -2.32 -0.09
N THR A 84 16.48 -1.40 -0.43
CA THR A 84 16.83 -0.23 -1.24
C THR A 84 17.42 0.86 -0.35
N PRO A 85 18.62 1.40 -0.66
CA PRO A 85 19.27 2.40 0.18
C PRO A 85 18.38 3.62 0.44
N THR A 86 18.30 4.06 1.71
CA THR A 86 17.56 5.26 2.15
C THR A 86 17.84 6.51 1.30
N ARG A 87 19.07 6.64 0.79
CA ARG A 87 19.47 7.75 -0.11
C ARG A 87 18.62 7.88 -1.39
N TRP A 88 17.99 6.81 -1.84
CA TRP A 88 17.12 6.83 -3.04
C TRP A 88 15.72 7.38 -2.72
N TRP A 89 15.34 7.39 -1.44
CA TRP A 89 14.02 7.78 -0.98
C TRP A 89 13.98 9.19 -0.37
N ASP A 90 15.15 9.81 -0.15
CA ASP A 90 15.31 11.15 0.47
C ASP A 90 14.77 12.31 -0.39
N GLY A 91 14.43 12.09 -1.66
CA GLY A 91 13.95 13.15 -2.56
C GLY A 91 12.48 13.02 -2.88
N LYS A 92 11.62 13.95 -2.43
CA LYS A 92 10.22 14.23 -2.84
C LYS A 92 9.26 13.03 -3.05
N LEU A 93 9.69 11.79 -2.79
CA LEU A 93 8.97 10.58 -3.15
C LEU A 93 7.91 10.23 -2.11
N LEU A 94 8.12 10.63 -0.85
CA LEU A 94 7.06 10.65 0.17
C LEU A 94 5.93 11.59 -0.23
N ASP A 95 6.25 12.82 -0.63
CA ASP A 95 5.25 13.78 -1.11
C ASP A 95 4.52 13.29 -2.38
N PHE A 96 5.24 12.58 -3.27
CA PHE A 96 4.69 12.04 -4.51
C PHE A 96 3.86 10.76 -4.27
N ALA A 97 4.25 9.90 -3.33
CA ALA A 97 3.51 8.70 -2.95
C ALA A 97 2.22 9.06 -2.21
N ASP A 98 2.25 10.08 -1.34
CA ASP A 98 1.05 10.65 -0.72
C ASP A 98 0.10 11.26 -1.76
N GLY A 99 0.64 11.95 -2.78
CA GLY A 99 -0.15 12.51 -3.88
C GLY A 99 -0.75 11.45 -4.81
N LEU A 100 0.02 10.44 -5.21
CA LEU A 100 -0.43 9.37 -6.10
C LEU A 100 -1.46 8.46 -5.43
N GLY A 101 -1.28 8.13 -4.15
CA GLY A 101 -2.23 7.31 -3.40
C GLY A 101 -3.61 7.97 -3.30
N LEU A 102 -3.68 9.30 -3.25
CA LEU A 102 -4.95 10.03 -3.22
C LEU A 102 -5.67 10.09 -4.58
N THR A 103 -4.96 9.85 -5.68
CA THR A 103 -5.49 9.95 -7.06
C THR A 103 -5.85 8.61 -7.71
N ALA A 104 -5.43 7.49 -7.10
CA ALA A 104 -5.74 6.13 -7.52
C ALA A 104 -7.10 5.68 -6.96
#